data_AF-A0A970Z1X0-F1
#
_entry.id   AF-A0A970Z1X0-F1
#
_cell.length_a   1.000
_cell.length_b   1.000
_cell.length_c   1.000
_cell.angle_alpha   90.00
_cell.angle_beta   90.00
_cell.angle_gamma   90.00
#
_symmetry.space_group_name_H-M   'P 1'
#
loop_
_entity.id
_entity.type
_entity.pdbx_description
1 polymer ?
#
loop_
_entity_poly.entity_id
_entity_poly.type
_entity_poly.pdbx_seq_one_letter_code
_entity_poly.pdbx_strand_id
1 'polypeptide(L)'
;MTDAPDQRPGPDEPRADPAPPTTPDAGWHPPQGQYPQGQYPPPGRYGPPGPYGYHVPLTPEQAKAAAERDRRRQAKARQRALAVVILTIVVGIALVAVTLLTGSDDEPAPKSSPTTTPTAGGPTPANLTDGGIVIGEADAPVTVTIYEDLLCPFCKQAHDTNKDQYAAWVAEGKVKLDYRPISFLDRASSDQYSTRALNAIAAVVNSAPEAFPKYHDALLAEQPAEGGEGLSDGKLIELAVAAGAPEAEIREAVENRTFFGWTVATTQQANQAGVNGTPTIFVNKQQVPNPTDPQQVKDQVESAAKG
;
A
#
# COMPACT_ATOMS: atom_id res chain seq x y z
N MET A 1 -1.03 -86.25 -24.94
CA MET A 1 -0.66 -84.83 -25.13
C MET A 1 -1.94 -84.05 -24.96
N THR A 2 -2.12 -83.46 -23.78
CA THR A 2 -3.38 -82.87 -23.32
C THR A 2 -3.39 -81.36 -23.53
N ASP A 3 -4.47 -80.88 -24.10
CA ASP A 3 -4.87 -79.48 -24.27
C ASP A 3 -4.93 -78.69 -22.95
N ALA A 4 -4.55 -77.41 -23.02
CA ALA A 4 -5.08 -76.36 -22.14
C ALA A 4 -5.02 -74.99 -22.89
N PRO A 5 -6.14 -74.26 -23.02
CA PRO A 5 -6.18 -72.97 -23.70
C PRO A 5 -5.73 -71.80 -22.78
N ASP A 6 -4.99 -70.87 -23.38
CA ASP A 6 -4.58 -69.57 -22.83
C ASP A 6 -5.81 -68.65 -22.70
N GLN A 7 -6.17 -68.27 -21.46
CA GLN A 7 -7.12 -67.19 -21.19
C GLN A 7 -6.41 -66.05 -20.46
N ARG A 8 -6.07 -65.00 -21.21
CA ARG A 8 -5.71 -63.69 -20.66
C ARG A 8 -6.93 -62.75 -20.70
N PRO A 9 -7.32 -62.12 -19.59
CA PRO A 9 -8.29 -61.03 -19.61
C PRO A 9 -7.67 -59.74 -20.17
N GLY A 10 -8.48 -58.98 -20.93
CA GLY A 10 -8.09 -57.75 -21.64
C GLY A 10 -8.01 -56.50 -20.74
N PRO A 11 -7.50 -55.38 -21.28
CA PRO A 11 -7.08 -54.23 -20.49
C PRO A 11 -8.19 -53.16 -20.40
N ASP A 12 -9.34 -53.45 -19.80
CA ASP A 12 -10.39 -52.44 -19.56
C ASP A 12 -11.38 -52.88 -18.47
N GLU A 13 -10.90 -53.16 -17.26
CA GLU A 13 -11.75 -53.20 -16.06
C GLU A 13 -11.22 -52.20 -15.00
N PRO A 14 -12.07 -51.31 -14.46
CA PRO A 14 -11.68 -50.40 -13.40
C PRO A 14 -11.41 -51.21 -12.12
N ARG A 15 -10.22 -51.07 -11.54
CA ARG A 15 -9.91 -51.64 -10.22
C ARG A 15 -10.84 -51.00 -9.18
N ALA A 16 -11.62 -51.83 -8.51
CA ALA A 16 -12.34 -51.42 -7.31
C ALA A 16 -11.33 -51.14 -6.20
N ASP A 17 -11.33 -49.90 -5.67
CA ASP A 17 -10.57 -49.55 -4.48
C ASP A 17 -11.16 -50.25 -3.25
N PRO A 18 -10.33 -50.82 -2.34
CA PRO A 18 -10.83 -51.40 -1.11
C PRO A 18 -11.38 -50.30 -0.18
N ALA A 19 -12.57 -50.53 0.37
CA ALA A 19 -13.19 -49.66 1.36
C ALA A 19 -12.30 -49.52 2.62
N PRO A 20 -12.27 -48.34 3.28
CA PRO A 20 -11.46 -48.15 4.47
C PRO A 20 -12.02 -48.96 5.66
N PRO A 21 -11.15 -49.48 6.54
CA PRO A 21 -11.58 -50.25 7.70
C PRO A 21 -12.34 -49.37 8.69
N THR A 22 -13.54 -49.82 9.07
CA THR A 22 -14.39 -49.21 10.10
C THR A 22 -14.23 -49.94 11.43
N THR A 23 -13.26 -49.54 12.25
CA THR A 23 -13.33 -49.69 13.72
C THR A 23 -12.32 -48.75 14.40
N PRO A 24 -12.68 -48.09 15.52
CA PRO A 24 -11.72 -47.42 16.38
C PRO A 24 -11.23 -48.44 17.41
N ASP A 25 -9.99 -48.93 17.25
CA ASP A 25 -9.36 -49.72 18.29
C ASP A 25 -8.32 -48.91 19.05
N ALA A 26 -8.33 -49.15 20.35
CA ALA A 26 -7.69 -48.37 21.39
C ALA A 26 -6.17 -48.56 21.40
N GLY A 27 -5.48 -47.53 21.91
CA GLY A 27 -4.17 -47.69 22.52
C GLY A 27 -2.99 -47.18 21.70
N TRP A 28 -2.94 -45.87 21.47
CA TRP A 28 -1.65 -45.21 21.27
C TRP A 28 -1.38 -44.25 22.43
N HIS A 29 -0.35 -44.57 23.22
CA HIS A 29 0.25 -43.63 24.17
C HIS A 29 1.59 -43.17 23.60
N PRO A 30 1.89 -41.86 23.57
CA PRO A 30 3.21 -41.39 23.19
C PRO A 30 4.25 -41.87 24.21
N PRO A 31 5.49 -42.19 23.78
CA PRO A 31 6.58 -42.45 24.70
C PRO A 31 6.86 -41.17 25.52
N GLN A 32 6.64 -41.24 26.83
CA GLN A 32 7.13 -40.21 27.74
C GLN A 32 8.64 -40.38 27.89
N GLY A 33 9.39 -39.63 27.09
CA GLY A 33 10.84 -39.63 27.19
C GLY A 33 11.48 -38.67 26.19
N GLN A 34 12.04 -37.58 26.74
CA GLN A 34 13.04 -36.70 26.13
C GLN A 34 12.57 -35.65 25.12
N TYR A 35 11.80 -34.67 25.60
CA TYR A 35 11.95 -33.30 25.11
C TYR A 35 12.33 -32.39 26.27
N PRO A 36 13.56 -31.85 26.33
CA PRO A 36 13.90 -30.85 27.32
C PRO A 36 13.06 -29.59 27.06
N GLN A 37 12.48 -29.05 28.13
CA GLN A 37 11.68 -27.83 28.12
C GLN A 37 12.51 -26.67 27.52
N GLY A 38 12.01 -26.01 26.46
CA GLY A 38 12.43 -24.63 26.15
C GLY A 38 13.04 -24.31 24.78
N GLN A 39 12.91 -25.13 23.73
CA GLN A 39 13.33 -24.69 22.37
C GLN A 39 12.28 -25.07 21.32
N TYR A 40 11.31 -24.18 21.11
CA TYR A 40 10.52 -24.19 19.87
C TYR A 40 11.31 -23.41 18.80
N PRO A 41 11.49 -23.95 17.57
CA PRO A 41 12.07 -23.17 16.48
C PRO A 41 11.14 -21.99 16.13
N PRO A 42 11.69 -20.84 15.69
CA PRO A 42 10.88 -19.68 15.33
C PRO A 42 9.96 -20.02 14.13
N PRO A 43 8.72 -19.49 14.11
CA PRO A 43 7.81 -19.71 12.99
C PRO A 43 8.41 -19.12 11.71
N GLY A 44 8.47 -19.93 10.63
CA GLY A 44 8.89 -19.47 9.30
C GLY A 44 10.02 -20.25 8.62
N ARG A 45 10.55 -21.33 9.21
CA ARG A 45 11.61 -22.16 8.59
C ARG A 45 11.13 -23.54 8.16
N TYR A 46 9.93 -23.62 7.62
CA TYR A 46 9.39 -24.89 7.14
C TYR A 46 9.56 -25.00 5.62
N GLY A 47 10.14 -26.12 5.18
CA GLY A 47 10.15 -26.48 3.77
C GLY A 47 8.74 -26.85 3.25
N PRO A 48 8.57 -27.03 1.93
CA PRO A 48 7.30 -27.46 1.37
C PRO A 48 6.83 -28.77 2.04
N PRO A 49 5.52 -28.93 2.29
CA PRO A 49 5.02 -30.11 2.98
C PRO A 49 5.35 -31.36 2.18
N GLY A 50 5.87 -32.38 2.87
CA GLY A 50 6.02 -33.71 2.28
C GLY A 50 4.65 -34.35 2.03
N PRO A 51 4.61 -35.52 1.34
CA PRO A 51 3.36 -36.22 1.00
C PRO A 51 2.48 -36.61 2.20
N TYR A 52 2.98 -36.44 3.43
CA TYR A 52 2.29 -36.75 4.68
C TYR A 52 2.12 -35.53 5.62
N GLY A 53 2.26 -34.30 5.12
CA GLY A 53 1.95 -33.07 5.88
C GLY A 53 2.92 -32.68 7.00
N TYR A 54 3.99 -33.45 7.25
CA TYR A 54 5.04 -33.06 8.19
C TYR A 54 6.08 -32.17 7.52
N HIS A 55 6.41 -31.04 8.15
CA HIS A 55 7.54 -30.22 7.74
C HIS A 55 8.83 -30.83 8.27
N VAL A 56 9.68 -31.33 7.37
CA VAL A 56 11.01 -31.78 7.73
C VAL A 56 11.88 -30.53 7.99
N PRO A 57 12.47 -30.36 9.19
CA PRO A 57 13.39 -29.27 9.43
C PRO A 57 14.59 -29.40 8.49
N LEU A 58 14.95 -28.30 7.81
CA LEU A 58 16.10 -28.27 6.91
C LEU A 58 17.36 -28.65 7.68
N THR A 59 18.21 -29.49 7.09
CA THR A 59 19.52 -29.77 7.68
C THR A 59 20.36 -28.48 7.72
N PRO A 60 21.36 -28.38 8.62
CA PRO A 60 22.23 -27.20 8.67
C PRO A 60 22.90 -26.86 7.34
N GLU A 61 23.17 -27.87 6.51
CA GLU A 61 23.74 -27.71 5.16
C GLU A 61 22.72 -27.12 4.18
N GLN A 62 21.48 -27.63 4.18
CA GLN A 62 20.39 -27.11 3.35
C GLN A 62 20.01 -25.67 3.72
N ALA A 63 20.02 -25.34 5.01
CA ALA A 63 19.75 -23.99 5.49
C ALA A 63 20.82 -22.99 5.03
N LYS A 64 22.10 -23.37 5.04
CA LYS A 64 23.19 -22.55 4.52
C LYS A 64 23.08 -22.35 3.01
N ALA A 65 22.80 -23.41 2.26
CA ALA A 65 22.61 -23.34 0.81
C ALA A 65 21.42 -22.44 0.41
N ALA A 66 20.31 -22.48 1.17
CA ALA A 66 19.17 -21.58 0.96
C ALA A 66 19.54 -20.12 1.25
N ALA A 67 20.21 -19.85 2.38
CA ALA A 67 20.65 -18.50 2.73
C ALA A 67 21.65 -17.91 1.71
N GLU A 68 22.54 -18.72 1.15
CA GLU A 68 23.44 -18.29 0.08
C GLU A 68 22.70 -17.99 -1.23
N ARG A 69 21.69 -18.80 -1.58
CA ARG A 69 20.82 -18.53 -2.74
C ARG A 69 20.05 -17.24 -2.58
N ASP A 70 19.53 -16.96 -1.38
CA ASP A 70 18.80 -15.73 -1.08
C ASP A 70 19.72 -14.50 -1.08
N ARG A 71 20.92 -14.61 -0.51
CA ARG A 71 21.95 -13.55 -0.59
C ARG A 71 22.35 -13.26 -2.04
N ARG A 72 22.54 -14.29 -2.88
CA ARG A 72 22.82 -14.12 -4.31
C ARG A 72 21.65 -13.50 -5.07
N ARG A 73 20.41 -13.87 -4.74
CA ARG A 73 19.19 -13.27 -5.31
C ARG A 73 19.07 -11.79 -4.91
N GLN A 74 19.27 -11.47 -3.64
CA GLN A 74 19.25 -10.09 -3.11
C GLN A 74 20.38 -9.24 -3.71
N ALA A 75 21.59 -9.79 -3.85
CA ALA A 75 22.71 -9.08 -4.48
C ALA A 75 22.43 -8.77 -5.96
N LYS A 76 21.90 -9.73 -6.73
CA LYS A 76 21.48 -9.51 -8.12
C LYS A 76 20.30 -8.54 -8.22
N ALA A 77 19.34 -8.60 -7.30
CA ALA A 77 18.21 -7.68 -7.24
C ALA A 77 18.67 -6.24 -6.93
N ARG A 78 19.60 -6.06 -5.97
CA ARG A 78 20.22 -4.76 -5.66
C ARG A 78 21.02 -4.22 -6.84
N GLN A 79 21.79 -5.06 -7.53
CA GLN A 79 22.52 -4.64 -8.74
C GLN A 79 21.57 -4.27 -9.89
N ARG A 80 20.46 -4.99 -10.08
CA ARG A 80 19.42 -4.62 -11.05
C ARG A 80 18.73 -3.32 -10.69
N ALA A 81 18.38 -3.11 -9.42
CA ALA A 81 17.77 -1.87 -8.94
C ALA A 81 18.72 -0.67 -9.15
N LEU A 82 20.01 -0.82 -8.81
CA LEU A 82 21.02 0.21 -9.07
C LEU A 82 21.22 0.46 -10.57
N ALA A 83 21.25 -0.57 -11.41
CA ALA A 83 21.35 -0.42 -12.86
C ALA A 83 20.13 0.31 -13.45
N VAL A 84 18.91 0.04 -12.94
CA VAL A 84 17.69 0.76 -13.33
C VAL A 84 17.75 2.22 -12.90
N VAL A 85 18.19 2.52 -11.67
CA VAL A 85 18.36 3.89 -11.17
C VAL A 85 19.41 4.67 -11.99
N ILE A 86 20.53 4.03 -12.33
CA ILE A 86 21.56 4.67 -13.18
C ILE A 86 21.00 4.89 -14.59
N LEU A 87 20.29 3.91 -15.16
CA LEU A 87 19.66 4.06 -16.48
C LEU A 87 18.62 5.18 -16.48
N THR A 88 17.78 5.31 -15.45
CA THR A 88 16.79 6.39 -15.37
C THR A 88 17.43 7.75 -15.21
N ILE A 89 18.52 7.86 -14.44
CA ILE A 89 19.31 9.10 -14.33
C ILE A 89 19.94 9.45 -15.69
N VAL A 90 20.55 8.48 -16.38
CA VAL A 90 21.17 8.73 -17.69
C VAL A 90 20.14 9.11 -18.74
N VAL A 91 18.98 8.45 -18.79
CA VAL A 91 17.87 8.79 -19.69
C VAL A 91 17.28 10.16 -19.35
N GLY A 92 17.11 10.47 -18.06
CA GLY A 92 16.64 11.79 -17.61
C GLY A 92 17.59 12.91 -17.99
N ILE A 93 18.89 12.73 -17.79
CA ILE A 93 19.93 13.69 -18.18
C ILE A 93 20.00 13.84 -19.70
N ALA A 94 19.87 12.74 -20.46
CA ALA A 94 19.84 12.78 -21.92
C ALA A 94 18.61 13.51 -22.46
N LEU A 95 17.41 13.30 -21.86
CA LEU A 95 16.19 14.01 -22.25
C LEU A 95 16.30 15.52 -21.98
N VAL A 96 16.83 15.91 -20.81
CA VAL A 96 17.06 17.32 -20.47
C VAL A 96 18.10 17.96 -21.41
N ALA A 97 19.18 17.25 -21.73
CA ALA A 97 20.20 17.73 -22.65
C ALA A 97 19.66 17.90 -24.08
N VAL A 98 18.79 17.00 -24.55
CA VAL A 98 18.13 17.11 -25.88
C VAL A 98 17.17 18.31 -25.90
N THR A 99 16.37 18.52 -24.84
CA THR A 99 15.45 19.67 -24.78
C THR A 99 16.14 21.02 -24.69
N LEU A 100 17.39 21.09 -24.20
CA LEU A 100 18.18 22.32 -24.17
C LEU A 100 18.91 22.60 -25.48
N LEU A 101 19.04 21.62 -26.38
CA LEU A 101 19.80 21.72 -27.63
C LEU A 101 18.94 21.89 -28.88
N THR A 102 17.66 21.51 -28.85
CA THR A 102 16.75 21.66 -29.98
C THR A 102 15.65 22.67 -29.65
N GLY A 103 15.81 23.90 -30.15
CA GLY A 103 14.72 24.88 -30.24
C GLY A 103 13.58 24.34 -31.10
N SER A 104 12.36 24.75 -30.75
CA SER A 104 11.07 24.29 -31.29
C SER A 104 11.01 24.15 -32.81
N ASP A 105 10.36 23.08 -33.28
CA ASP A 105 9.54 23.09 -34.50
C ASP A 105 8.41 22.05 -34.36
N ASP A 106 7.19 22.49 -34.70
CA ASP A 106 5.95 21.72 -34.78
C ASP A 106 6.03 20.61 -35.85
N GLU A 107 5.65 19.37 -35.51
CA GLU A 107 5.08 18.41 -36.48
C GLU A 107 4.01 17.53 -35.79
N PRO A 108 2.89 17.20 -36.48
CA PRO A 108 1.69 16.67 -35.83
C PRO A 108 1.70 15.15 -35.74
N ALA A 109 1.43 14.61 -34.56
CA ALA A 109 1.27 13.19 -34.30
C ALA A 109 -0.16 12.68 -34.61
N PRO A 110 -0.34 11.39 -34.93
CA PRO A 110 -1.49 10.87 -35.67
C PRO A 110 -2.74 10.73 -34.79
N LYS A 111 -3.90 10.89 -35.44
CA LYS A 111 -5.25 10.75 -34.88
C LYS A 111 -5.41 9.43 -34.12
N SER A 112 -5.55 9.53 -32.81
CA SER A 112 -6.16 8.49 -31.97
C SER A 112 -7.47 9.05 -31.39
N SER A 113 -8.46 8.17 -31.33
CA SER A 113 -9.86 8.36 -30.92
C SER A 113 -10.02 9.12 -29.59
N PRO A 114 -11.20 9.73 -29.32
CA PRO A 114 -11.36 10.72 -28.25
C PRO A 114 -11.40 10.03 -26.89
N THR A 115 -10.24 9.93 -26.23
CA THR A 115 -10.22 9.95 -24.77
C THR A 115 -10.39 11.41 -24.40
N THR A 116 -11.55 11.79 -23.89
CA THR A 116 -11.70 13.03 -23.12
C THR A 116 -10.74 12.95 -21.93
N THR A 117 -9.52 13.44 -22.12
CA THR A 117 -8.65 13.85 -21.02
C THR A 117 -9.40 14.98 -20.30
N PRO A 118 -9.79 14.83 -19.02
CA PRO A 118 -10.28 15.96 -18.27
C PRO A 118 -9.16 17.01 -18.26
N THR A 119 -9.44 18.19 -18.78
CA THR A 119 -8.59 19.37 -18.66
C THR A 119 -8.19 19.54 -17.18
N ALA A 120 -6.95 19.96 -16.92
CA ALA A 120 -6.55 20.50 -15.64
C ALA A 120 -7.43 21.74 -15.35
N GLY A 121 -8.60 21.49 -14.75
CA GLY A 121 -9.75 22.38 -14.73
C GLY A 121 -10.95 21.63 -14.18
N GLY A 122 -11.12 21.69 -12.87
CA GLY A 122 -12.22 21.11 -12.12
C GLY A 122 -12.40 21.87 -10.81
N PRO A 123 -13.52 21.68 -10.09
CA PRO A 123 -13.72 22.33 -8.81
C PRO A 123 -12.62 21.95 -7.81
N THR A 124 -12.24 22.91 -6.98
CA THR A 124 -11.47 22.64 -5.75
C THR A 124 -12.47 22.33 -4.64
N PRO A 125 -12.21 21.33 -3.78
CA PRO A 125 -13.07 21.05 -2.64
C PRO A 125 -13.29 22.28 -1.76
N ALA A 126 -14.52 22.46 -1.29
CA ALA A 126 -14.79 23.38 -0.20
C ALA A 126 -14.06 22.93 1.09
N ASN A 127 -13.94 23.82 2.08
CA ASN A 127 -13.38 23.54 3.42
C ASN A 127 -11.87 23.21 3.48
N LEU A 128 -11.11 23.56 2.45
CA LEU A 128 -9.64 23.55 2.52
C LEU A 128 -9.10 24.83 3.17
N THR A 129 -7.98 24.72 3.89
CA THR A 129 -7.20 25.85 4.41
C THR A 129 -5.83 25.84 3.75
N ASP A 130 -5.49 26.89 3.01
CA ASP A 130 -4.23 27.01 2.26
C ASP A 130 -3.91 25.78 1.38
N GLY A 131 -4.96 25.16 0.81
CA GLY A 131 -4.86 23.96 -0.02
C GLY A 131 -4.71 22.64 0.74
N GLY A 132 -4.76 22.65 2.07
CA GLY A 132 -4.70 21.47 2.92
C GLY A 132 -6.00 21.19 3.68
N ILE A 133 -6.13 19.97 4.19
CA ILE A 133 -7.26 19.53 5.00
C ILE A 133 -6.82 19.65 6.47
N VAL A 134 -7.37 20.66 7.17
CA VAL A 134 -6.91 21.00 8.53
C VAL A 134 -7.84 20.40 9.58
N ILE A 135 -7.25 19.73 10.58
CA ILE A 135 -7.93 19.23 11.77
C ILE A 135 -7.31 19.88 13.01
N GLY A 136 -8.17 20.40 13.89
CA GLY A 136 -7.77 21.01 15.16
C GLY A 136 -8.01 22.53 15.20
N GLU A 137 -7.59 23.15 16.30
CA GLU A 137 -7.76 24.58 16.53
C GLU A 137 -6.90 25.40 15.57
N ALA A 138 -7.47 26.46 14.98
CA ALA A 138 -6.79 27.26 13.95
C ALA A 138 -5.51 27.95 14.48
N ASP A 139 -5.51 28.29 15.77
CA ASP A 139 -4.45 28.95 16.53
C ASP A 139 -3.56 27.99 17.33
N ALA A 140 -3.69 26.67 17.13
CA ALA A 140 -2.77 25.69 17.72
C ALA A 140 -1.30 26.06 17.41
N PRO A 141 -0.41 26.06 18.41
CA PRO A 141 0.94 26.62 18.30
C PRO A 141 1.86 25.81 17.38
N VAL A 142 1.55 24.52 17.17
CA VAL A 142 2.31 23.62 16.30
C VAL A 142 1.42 23.15 15.15
N THR A 143 1.94 23.23 13.93
CA THR A 143 1.33 22.63 12.74
C THR A 143 2.08 21.36 12.36
N VAL A 144 1.39 20.24 12.19
CA VAL A 144 1.98 19.02 11.63
C VAL A 144 1.42 18.83 10.23
N THR A 145 2.24 19.10 9.21
CA THR A 145 1.86 18.94 7.80
C THR A 145 2.25 17.56 7.31
N ILE A 146 1.30 16.81 6.74
CA ILE A 146 1.45 15.40 6.37
C ILE A 146 1.19 15.26 4.87
N TYR A 147 2.24 15.05 4.08
CA TYR A 147 2.12 14.64 2.68
C TYR A 147 2.07 13.12 2.60
N GLU A 148 1.01 12.59 2.01
CA GLU A 148 0.75 11.16 1.98
C GLU A 148 0.05 10.73 0.69
N ASP A 149 0.20 9.45 0.36
CA ASP A 149 -0.52 8.80 -0.72
C ASP A 149 -1.26 7.59 -0.14
N LEU A 150 -2.55 7.47 -0.46
CA LEU A 150 -3.45 6.47 0.13
C LEU A 150 -3.12 5.04 -0.30
N LEU A 151 -2.25 4.84 -1.31
CA LEU A 151 -1.69 3.55 -1.69
C LEU A 151 -0.36 3.23 -0.98
N CYS A 152 0.29 4.22 -0.36
CA CYS A 152 1.64 4.06 0.16
C CYS A 152 1.64 3.25 1.48
N PRO A 153 2.36 2.11 1.54
CA PRO A 153 2.41 1.29 2.75
C PRO A 153 3.13 2.00 3.91
N PHE A 154 4.08 2.87 3.62
CA PHE A 154 4.72 3.69 4.66
C PHE A 154 3.80 4.80 5.17
N CYS A 155 2.85 5.29 4.36
CA CYS A 155 1.84 6.25 4.85
C CYS A 155 0.89 5.57 5.82
N LYS A 156 0.43 4.36 5.49
CA LYS A 156 -0.32 3.52 6.43
C LYS A 156 0.46 3.29 7.72
N GLN A 157 1.73 2.90 7.62
CA GLN A 157 2.56 2.68 8.79
C GLN A 157 2.69 3.94 9.64
N ALA A 158 3.00 5.09 9.04
CA ALA A 158 3.11 6.36 9.75
C ALA A 158 1.78 6.78 10.39
N HIS A 159 0.66 6.59 9.70
CA HIS A 159 -0.66 6.82 10.27
C HIS A 159 -0.91 5.93 11.48
N ASP A 160 -0.74 4.61 11.33
CA ASP A 160 -1.00 3.63 12.40
C ASP A 160 -0.14 3.88 13.64
N THR A 161 1.12 4.31 13.48
CA THR A 161 2.01 4.59 14.62
C THR A 161 1.77 5.94 15.28
N ASN A 162 1.22 6.92 14.55
CA ASN A 162 1.08 8.29 15.05
C ASN A 162 -0.37 8.72 15.39
N LYS A 163 -1.40 8.03 14.88
CA LYS A 163 -2.80 8.52 14.97
C LYS A 163 -3.29 8.78 16.40
N ASP A 164 -2.90 7.97 17.37
CA ASP A 164 -3.34 8.13 18.76
C ASP A 164 -2.72 9.40 19.40
N GLN A 165 -1.44 9.67 19.13
CA GLN A 165 -0.79 10.88 19.64
C GLN A 165 -1.27 12.14 18.90
N TYR A 166 -1.55 12.04 17.60
CA TYR A 166 -2.18 13.12 16.85
C TYR A 166 -3.55 13.47 17.40
N ALA A 167 -4.42 12.48 17.64
CA ALA A 167 -5.72 12.68 18.23
C ALA A 167 -5.62 13.34 19.62
N ALA A 168 -4.68 12.88 20.46
CA ALA A 168 -4.45 13.48 21.77
C ALA A 168 -4.00 14.95 21.67
N TRP A 169 -3.02 15.27 20.81
CA TRP A 169 -2.53 16.66 20.67
C TRP A 169 -3.55 17.62 20.07
N VAL A 170 -4.37 17.13 19.14
CA VAL A 170 -5.50 17.89 18.58
C VAL A 170 -6.52 18.18 19.67
N ALA A 171 -6.90 17.17 20.45
CA ALA A 171 -7.87 17.33 21.54
C ALA A 171 -7.37 18.27 22.66
N GLU A 172 -6.06 18.34 22.85
CA GLU A 172 -5.41 19.25 23.80
C GLU A 172 -5.17 20.67 23.24
N GLY A 173 -5.52 20.94 21.97
CA GLY A 173 -5.25 22.24 21.31
C GLY A 173 -3.76 22.51 21.03
N LYS A 174 -2.89 21.51 21.20
CA LYS A 174 -1.44 21.66 21.03
C LYS A 174 -1.00 21.65 19.57
N VAL A 175 -1.70 20.87 18.75
CA VAL A 175 -1.36 20.63 17.35
C VAL A 175 -2.60 20.83 16.49
N LYS A 176 -2.42 21.50 15.34
CA LYS A 176 -3.30 21.31 14.19
C LYS A 176 -2.59 20.44 13.15
N LEU A 177 -3.33 19.47 12.62
CA LEU A 177 -2.88 18.61 11.53
C LEU A 177 -3.26 19.27 10.21
N ASP A 178 -2.33 19.28 9.25
CA ASP A 178 -2.54 19.76 7.89
C ASP A 178 -2.25 18.61 6.91
N TYR A 179 -3.30 17.89 6.50
CA TYR A 179 -3.18 16.79 5.57
C TYR A 179 -3.10 17.29 4.13
N ARG A 180 -2.10 16.79 3.42
CA ARG A 180 -1.78 17.09 2.01
C ARG A 180 -1.76 15.78 1.20
N PRO A 181 -2.91 15.14 1.00
CA PRO A 181 -2.95 13.87 0.28
C PRO A 181 -2.66 14.11 -1.22
N ILE A 182 -1.88 13.22 -1.82
CA ILE A 182 -1.36 13.29 -3.19
C ILE A 182 -1.43 11.92 -3.88
N SER A 183 -1.14 11.88 -5.19
CA SER A 183 -1.26 10.68 -6.04
C SER A 183 0.04 10.27 -6.75
N PHE A 184 1.15 10.19 -6.02
CA PHE A 184 2.45 9.75 -6.55
C PHE A 184 2.48 8.29 -7.01
N LEU A 185 1.62 7.44 -6.43
CA LEU A 185 1.61 6.00 -6.62
C LEU A 185 0.54 5.52 -7.59
N ASP A 186 -0.11 6.39 -8.37
CA ASP A 186 -1.05 5.97 -9.42
C ASP A 186 -0.44 4.90 -10.35
N ARG A 187 0.82 5.08 -10.74
CA ARG A 187 1.57 4.13 -11.58
C ARG A 187 1.86 2.79 -10.91
N ALA A 188 1.68 2.70 -9.59
CA ALA A 188 1.81 1.47 -8.81
C ALA A 188 0.45 0.79 -8.59
N SER A 189 -0.59 1.17 -9.33
CA SER A 189 -1.89 0.49 -9.37
C SER A 189 -2.32 0.27 -10.82
N SER A 190 -3.20 -0.70 -11.07
CA SER A 190 -3.76 -0.92 -12.41
C SER A 190 -4.91 0.02 -12.77
N ASP A 191 -5.42 0.79 -11.80
CA ASP A 191 -6.67 1.54 -11.89
C ASP A 191 -6.58 3.01 -11.39
N GLN A 192 -5.36 3.50 -11.14
CA GLN A 192 -5.10 4.85 -10.61
C GLN A 192 -5.74 5.06 -9.23
N TYR A 193 -5.56 4.08 -8.34
CA TYR A 193 -6.18 4.06 -7.02
C TYR A 193 -5.86 5.32 -6.22
N SER A 194 -4.62 5.82 -6.23
CA SER A 194 -4.25 7.01 -5.46
C SER A 194 -5.08 8.23 -5.84
N THR A 195 -5.25 8.49 -7.15
CA THR A 195 -6.11 9.56 -7.65
C THR A 195 -7.58 9.31 -7.34
N ARG A 196 -8.08 8.08 -7.45
CA ARG A 196 -9.47 7.75 -7.12
C ARG A 196 -9.79 7.97 -5.64
N ALA A 197 -8.93 7.46 -4.75
CA ALA A 197 -9.04 7.65 -3.31
C ALA A 197 -8.93 9.14 -2.93
N LEU A 198 -8.00 9.87 -3.56
CA LEU A 198 -7.85 11.31 -3.36
C LEU A 198 -9.07 12.11 -3.83
N ASN A 199 -9.67 11.74 -4.97
CA ASN A 199 -10.94 12.32 -5.43
C ASN A 199 -12.08 12.06 -4.43
N ALA A 200 -12.14 10.87 -3.84
CA ALA A 200 -13.13 10.54 -2.84
C ALA A 200 -12.92 11.30 -1.52
N ILE A 201 -11.67 11.49 -1.09
CA ILE A 201 -11.34 12.38 0.05
C ILE A 201 -11.83 13.80 -0.23
N ALA A 202 -11.55 14.32 -1.42
CA ALA A 202 -12.03 15.63 -1.85
C ALA A 202 -13.56 15.74 -1.77
N ALA A 203 -14.29 14.70 -2.18
CA ALA A 203 -15.74 14.66 -2.06
C ALA A 203 -16.22 14.72 -0.60
N VAL A 204 -15.59 13.96 0.30
CA VAL A 204 -15.89 13.99 1.73
C VAL A 204 -15.59 15.36 2.32
N VAL A 205 -14.41 15.92 2.06
CA VAL A 205 -14.04 17.25 2.60
C VAL A 205 -14.97 18.36 2.09
N ASN A 206 -15.43 18.26 0.83
CA ASN A 206 -16.35 19.21 0.25
C ASN A 206 -17.74 19.19 0.90
N SER A 207 -18.28 18.01 1.20
CA SER A 207 -19.68 17.81 1.62
C SER A 207 -19.88 17.59 3.12
N ALA A 208 -18.90 16.96 3.78
CA ALA A 208 -18.92 16.55 5.18
C ALA A 208 -17.49 16.55 5.75
N PRO A 209 -16.85 17.72 5.92
CA PRO A 209 -15.47 17.80 6.40
C PRO A 209 -15.24 17.12 7.75
N GLU A 210 -16.25 17.06 8.62
CA GLU A 210 -16.22 16.34 9.90
C GLU A 210 -16.11 14.82 9.76
N ALA A 211 -16.49 14.25 8.62
CA ALA A 211 -16.36 12.82 8.33
C ALA A 211 -14.94 12.45 7.86
N PHE A 212 -14.12 13.42 7.48
CA PHE A 212 -12.77 13.18 6.95
C PHE A 212 -11.88 12.33 7.86
N PRO A 213 -11.76 12.57 9.18
CA PRO A 213 -10.85 11.79 10.01
C PRO A 213 -11.21 10.30 10.00
N LYS A 214 -12.50 9.98 10.14
CA LYS A 214 -12.98 8.60 10.13
C LYS A 214 -12.86 7.95 8.75
N TYR A 215 -13.04 8.71 7.68
CA TYR A 215 -12.88 8.22 6.32
C TYR A 215 -11.41 7.95 5.98
N HIS A 216 -10.51 8.84 6.39
CA HIS A 216 -9.07 8.70 6.23
C HIS A 216 -8.55 7.43 6.94
N ASP A 217 -8.93 7.24 8.20
CA ASP A 217 -8.64 6.01 8.96
C ASP A 217 -9.12 4.77 8.21
N ALA A 218 -10.34 4.79 7.67
CA ALA A 218 -10.93 3.66 6.97
C ALA A 218 -10.20 3.33 5.66
N LEU A 219 -9.82 4.33 4.87
CA LEU A 219 -9.03 4.15 3.64
C LEU A 219 -7.67 3.53 3.92
N LEU A 220 -6.98 3.97 4.97
CA LEU A 220 -5.68 3.42 5.36
C LEU A 220 -5.81 2.07 6.07
N ALA A 221 -6.93 1.78 6.73
CA ALA A 221 -7.21 0.46 7.30
C ALA A 221 -7.46 -0.59 6.21
N GLU A 222 -8.20 -0.24 5.16
CA GLU A 222 -8.50 -1.09 4.01
C GLU A 222 -7.54 -0.85 2.82
N GLN A 223 -6.35 -0.29 3.08
CA GLN A 223 -5.39 0.04 2.04
C GLN A 223 -5.06 -1.20 1.17
N PRO A 224 -5.27 -1.13 -0.16
CA PRO A 224 -4.90 -2.20 -1.07
C PRO A 224 -3.38 -2.33 -1.18
N ALA A 225 -2.91 -3.50 -1.61
CA ALA A 225 -1.49 -3.70 -1.89
C ALA A 225 -1.07 -2.97 -3.18
N GLU A 226 0.16 -2.47 -3.21
CA GLU A 226 0.77 -1.96 -4.45
C GLU A 226 0.85 -3.05 -5.53
N GLY A 227 0.78 -2.63 -6.79
CA GLY A 227 0.93 -3.47 -7.98
C GLY A 227 -0.36 -4.17 -8.43
N GLY A 228 -1.49 -3.89 -7.79
CA GLY A 228 -2.80 -4.47 -8.11
C GLY A 228 -3.89 -3.44 -8.34
N GLU A 229 -5.12 -3.95 -8.37
CA GLU A 229 -6.33 -3.11 -8.32
C GLU A 229 -6.50 -2.51 -6.93
N GLY A 230 -6.97 -1.27 -6.89
CA GLY A 230 -7.36 -0.63 -5.65
C GLY A 230 -8.75 -1.04 -5.18
N LEU A 231 -9.25 -0.34 -4.15
CA LEU A 231 -10.66 -0.47 -3.77
C LEU A 231 -11.56 -0.03 -4.93
N SER A 232 -12.71 -0.68 -5.10
CA SER A 232 -13.71 -0.27 -6.10
C SER A 232 -14.37 1.06 -5.72
N ASP A 233 -14.97 1.77 -6.69
CA ASP A 233 -15.67 3.04 -6.41
C ASP A 233 -16.82 2.82 -5.43
N GLY A 234 -17.53 1.69 -5.55
CA GLY A 234 -18.56 1.30 -4.59
C GLY A 234 -18.03 1.17 -3.17
N LYS A 235 -16.83 0.61 -2.98
CA LYS A 235 -16.19 0.49 -1.66
C LYS A 235 -15.73 1.85 -1.12
N LEU A 236 -15.19 2.72 -1.98
CA LEU A 236 -14.84 4.10 -1.60
C LEU A 236 -16.08 4.86 -1.08
N ILE A 237 -17.21 4.75 -1.79
CA ILE A 237 -18.49 5.34 -1.40
C ILE A 237 -19.00 4.73 -0.08
N GLU A 238 -18.98 3.40 0.06
CA GLU A 238 -19.39 2.69 1.27
C GLU A 238 -18.63 3.18 2.51
N LEU A 239 -17.30 3.28 2.42
CA LEU A 239 -16.45 3.74 3.51
C LEU A 239 -16.74 5.21 3.88
N ALA A 240 -16.99 6.08 2.89
CA ALA A 240 -17.35 7.48 3.12
C ALA A 240 -18.71 7.63 3.82
N VAL A 241 -19.72 6.87 3.38
CA VAL A 241 -21.04 6.84 4.03
C VAL A 241 -20.93 6.30 5.45
N ALA A 242 -20.16 5.23 5.66
CA ALA A 242 -19.89 4.71 7.00
C ALA A 242 -19.17 5.73 7.90
N ALA A 243 -18.38 6.64 7.31
CA ALA A 243 -17.73 7.73 8.01
C ALA A 243 -18.69 8.89 8.37
N GLY A 244 -19.88 8.94 7.77
CA GLY A 244 -20.91 9.95 8.04
C GLY A 244 -21.21 10.89 6.87
N ALA A 245 -20.58 10.69 5.71
CA ALA A 245 -20.79 11.56 4.55
C ALA A 245 -22.12 11.25 3.81
N PRO A 246 -22.75 12.26 3.18
CA PRO A 246 -24.03 12.08 2.48
C PRO A 246 -23.87 11.26 1.19
N GLU A 247 -24.51 10.08 1.13
CA GLU A 247 -24.31 9.11 0.04
C GLU A 247 -24.52 9.70 -1.35
N ALA A 248 -25.58 10.50 -1.56
CA ALA A 248 -25.90 11.04 -2.87
C ALA A 248 -24.77 11.92 -3.43
N GLU A 249 -24.22 12.81 -2.60
CA GLU A 249 -23.13 13.73 -3.00
C GLU A 249 -21.81 12.98 -3.22
N ILE A 250 -21.51 12.01 -2.35
CA ILE A 250 -20.30 11.20 -2.48
C ILE A 250 -20.37 10.32 -3.72
N ARG A 251 -21.49 9.64 -3.95
CA ARG A 251 -21.70 8.78 -5.11
C ARG A 251 -21.49 9.57 -6.40
N GLU A 252 -22.15 10.71 -6.53
CA GLU A 252 -22.01 11.57 -7.71
C GLU A 252 -20.55 12.00 -7.91
N ALA A 253 -19.88 12.46 -6.84
CA ALA A 253 -18.51 12.97 -6.94
C ALA A 253 -17.46 11.88 -7.23
N VAL A 254 -17.65 10.67 -6.70
CA VAL A 254 -16.76 9.53 -6.94
C VAL A 254 -16.95 8.99 -8.35
N GLU A 255 -18.19 8.68 -8.74
CA GLU A 255 -18.50 8.09 -10.06
C GLU A 255 -18.13 9.04 -11.21
N ASN A 256 -18.32 10.36 -11.03
CA ASN A 256 -17.97 11.37 -12.04
C ASN A 256 -16.51 11.86 -11.96
N ARG A 257 -15.74 11.43 -10.96
CA ARG A 257 -14.39 11.95 -10.66
C ARG A 257 -14.35 13.49 -10.59
N THR A 258 -15.33 14.09 -9.93
CA THR A 258 -15.58 15.54 -9.90
C THR A 258 -14.35 16.38 -9.55
N PHE A 259 -13.47 15.88 -8.68
CA PHE A 259 -12.29 16.58 -8.18
C PHE A 259 -10.97 16.14 -8.84
N PHE A 260 -11.01 15.38 -9.95
CA PHE A 260 -9.81 14.92 -10.65
C PHE A 260 -8.83 16.06 -11.00
N GLY A 261 -9.33 17.21 -11.46
CA GLY A 261 -8.47 18.36 -11.75
C GLY A 261 -7.69 18.85 -10.51
N TRP A 262 -8.33 18.81 -9.34
CA TRP A 262 -7.69 19.14 -8.07
C TRP A 262 -6.67 18.08 -7.64
N THR A 263 -6.94 16.78 -7.85
CA THR A 263 -5.98 15.71 -7.52
C THR A 263 -4.66 15.87 -8.30
N VAL A 264 -4.73 16.25 -9.57
CA VAL A 264 -3.55 16.54 -10.40
C VAL A 264 -2.82 17.78 -9.88
N ALA A 265 -3.56 18.86 -9.59
CA ALA A 265 -2.98 20.13 -9.15
C ALA A 265 -2.27 20.01 -7.79
N THR A 266 -2.90 19.38 -6.79
CA THR A 266 -2.29 19.22 -5.45
C THR A 266 -1.04 18.35 -5.49
N THR A 267 -1.06 17.27 -6.27
CA THR A 267 0.10 16.40 -6.49
C THR A 267 1.24 17.14 -7.19
N GLN A 268 0.94 18.01 -8.15
CA GLN A 268 1.95 18.84 -8.80
C GLN A 268 2.53 19.90 -7.84
N GLN A 269 1.69 20.53 -7.02
CA GLN A 269 2.13 21.51 -6.01
C GLN A 269 3.08 20.87 -5.00
N ALA A 270 2.79 19.66 -4.52
CA ALA A 270 3.69 18.92 -3.63
C ALA A 270 5.08 18.67 -4.26
N ASN A 271 5.10 18.24 -5.53
CA ASN A 271 6.37 18.09 -6.28
C ASN A 271 7.14 19.42 -6.38
N GLN A 272 6.45 20.52 -6.69
CA GLN A 272 7.05 21.85 -6.79
C GLN A 272 7.57 22.36 -5.43
N ALA A 273 6.93 21.96 -4.33
CA ALA A 273 7.37 22.22 -2.97
C ALA A 273 8.55 21.32 -2.53
N GLY A 274 9.07 20.46 -3.41
CA GLY A 274 10.22 19.58 -3.14
C GLY A 274 9.87 18.30 -2.40
N VAL A 275 8.57 17.96 -2.26
CA VAL A 275 8.14 16.67 -1.71
C VAL A 275 8.35 15.60 -2.79
N ASN A 276 9.36 14.76 -2.61
CA ASN A 276 9.76 13.74 -3.59
C ASN A 276 9.35 12.31 -3.18
N GLY A 277 8.58 12.17 -2.10
CA GLY A 277 8.15 10.86 -1.60
C GLY A 277 7.17 10.98 -0.44
N THR A 278 6.49 9.86 -0.16
CA THR A 278 5.48 9.75 0.88
C THR A 278 5.81 8.58 1.83
N PRO A 279 5.50 8.70 3.13
CA PRO A 279 5.03 9.91 3.80
C PRO A 279 6.17 10.93 3.93
N THR A 280 5.84 12.21 3.83
CA THR A 280 6.71 13.31 4.26
C THR A 280 5.96 14.11 5.31
N ILE A 281 6.53 14.21 6.51
CA ILE A 281 5.92 14.93 7.63
C ILE A 281 6.79 16.12 7.98
N PHE A 282 6.18 17.28 8.12
CA PHE A 282 6.80 18.47 8.68
C PHE A 282 6.14 18.81 10.01
N VAL A 283 6.95 19.13 11.00
CA VAL A 283 6.50 19.83 12.21
C VAL A 283 6.93 21.29 12.05
N ASN A 284 5.94 22.17 11.93
CA ASN A 284 6.09 23.52 11.40
C ASN A 284 6.82 23.47 10.05
N LYS A 285 8.04 24.03 9.96
CA LYS A 285 8.85 24.04 8.72
C LYS A 285 9.97 22.99 8.72
N GLN A 286 10.08 22.18 9.77
CA GLN A 286 11.15 21.20 9.93
C GLN A 286 10.63 19.83 9.53
N GLN A 287 11.32 19.16 8.60
CA GLN A 287 10.96 17.81 8.18
C GLN A 287 11.32 16.81 9.28
N VAL A 288 10.44 15.85 9.55
CA VAL A 288 10.73 14.72 10.44
C VAL A 288 11.61 13.72 9.69
N PRO A 289 12.80 13.35 10.21
CA PRO A 289 13.72 12.45 9.50
C PRO A 289 13.15 11.05 9.27
N ASN A 290 12.43 10.50 10.25
CA ASN A 290 11.72 9.24 10.11
C ASN A 290 10.24 9.37 10.52
N PRO A 291 9.33 9.62 9.57
CA PRO A 291 7.91 9.82 9.86
C PRO A 291 7.18 8.57 10.35
N THR A 292 7.77 7.37 10.21
CA THR A 292 7.18 6.12 10.71
C THR A 292 7.56 5.82 12.16
N ASP A 293 8.53 6.55 12.71
CA ASP A 293 8.95 6.47 14.11
C ASP A 293 8.17 7.50 14.95
N PRO A 294 7.18 7.07 15.75
CA PRO A 294 6.34 7.99 16.48
C PRO A 294 7.09 8.79 17.54
N GLN A 295 8.22 8.29 18.04
CA GLN A 295 9.03 9.02 19.02
C GLN A 295 9.71 10.23 18.38
N GLN A 296 10.20 10.11 17.13
CA GLN A 296 10.80 11.25 16.42
C GLN A 296 9.78 12.34 16.11
N VAL A 297 8.56 11.95 15.69
CA VAL A 297 7.46 12.91 15.50
C VAL A 297 7.16 13.64 16.81
N LYS A 298 7.04 12.89 17.91
CA LYS A 298 6.79 13.44 19.25
C LYS A 298 7.89 14.39 19.72
N ASP A 299 9.15 13.99 19.66
CA ASP A 299 10.29 14.81 20.09
C ASP A 299 10.33 16.14 19.34
N GLN A 300 9.98 16.12 18.05
CA GLN A 300 9.97 17.30 17.21
C GLN A 300 8.77 18.22 17.51
N VAL A 301 7.58 17.66 17.78
CA VAL A 301 6.41 18.42 18.25
C VAL A 301 6.69 19.06 19.61
N GLU A 302 7.25 18.32 20.55
CA GLU A 302 7.60 18.83 21.89
C GLU A 302 8.69 19.90 21.83
N SER A 303 9.62 19.80 20.88
CA SER A 303 10.63 20.82 20.63
C SER A 303 10.03 22.08 20.02
N ALA A 304 9.11 21.93 19.06
CA ALA A 304 8.42 23.04 18.41
C ALA A 304 7.50 23.80 19.37
N ALA A 305 6.89 23.13 20.34
CA ALA A 305 6.01 23.76 21.33
C ALA A 305 6.76 24.62 22.39
N LYS A 306 8.10 24.53 22.45
CA LYS A 306 8.94 25.27 23.41
C LYS A 306 9.55 26.56 22.84
N GLY A 307 9.52 26.72 21.51
CA GLY A 307 10.13 27.85 20.79
C GLY A 307 9.09 28.78 20.20
#